data_AF-A0AA39A4P2-F1
#
_entry.id   AF-A0AA39A4P2-F1
#
_cell.length_a   1.000
_cell.length_b   1.000
_cell.length_c   1.000
_cell.angle_alpha   90.00
_cell.angle_beta   90.00
_cell.angle_gamma   90.00
#
_symmetry.space_group_name_H-M   'P 1'
#
loop_
_entity.id
_entity.type
_entity.pdbx_description
1 polymer ?
#
loop_
_entity_poly.entity_id
_entity_poly.type
_entity_poly.pdbx_seq_one_letter_code
_entity_poly.pdbx_strand_id
1 'polypeptide(L)' 'MIRELKTSGHVFTDEQQVEVVIKSLPKSWEHMVVNMTHNESVKTFDNIVRHFELETERLMVARPIEQAHVVESNSHKLLV' A
#
# COMPACT_ATOMS: atom_id res chain seq x y z
N MET A 1 -15.93 0.75 11.37
CA MET A 1 -14.63 0.19 11.80
C MET A 1 -13.98 0.95 12.97
N ILE A 2 -13.23 2.06 12.80
CA ILE A 2 -12.61 2.78 13.95
C ILE A 2 -13.64 3.24 15.00
N ARG A 3 -14.85 3.64 14.55
CA ARG A 3 -15.94 4.06 15.44
C ARG A 3 -16.55 2.91 16.26
N GLU A 4 -16.51 1.68 15.77
CA GLU A 4 -17.13 0.50 16.41
C GLU A 4 -16.28 -0.08 17.54
N LEU A 5 -14.96 0.14 17.51
CA LEU A 5 -14.05 -0.29 18.58
C LEU A 5 -14.31 0.45 19.90
N LYS A 6 -14.85 1.66 19.86
CA LYS A 6 -15.04 2.51 21.06
C LYS A 6 -16.33 2.20 21.85
N THR A 7 -17.20 1.34 21.35
CA THR A 7 -18.58 1.17 21.86
C THR A 7 -18.74 0.16 23.00
N SER A 8 -17.71 -0.62 23.36
CA SER A 8 -17.82 -1.74 24.32
C SER A 8 -17.51 -1.38 25.78
N GLY A 9 -17.19 -0.12 26.11
CA GLY A 9 -16.74 0.26 27.46
C GLY A 9 -15.37 -0.31 27.87
N HIS A 10 -14.76 -1.12 27.01
CA HIS A 10 -13.40 -1.63 27.15
C HIS A 10 -12.46 -0.80 26.26
N VAL A 11 -11.40 -0.25 26.84
CA VAL A 11 -10.37 0.48 26.09
C VAL A 11 -9.40 -0.55 25.51
N PHE A 12 -9.51 -0.80 24.21
CA PHE A 12 -8.54 -1.61 23.48
C PHE A 12 -7.17 -0.93 23.47
N THR A 13 -6.09 -1.70 23.64
CA THR A 13 -4.73 -1.19 23.47
C THR A 13 -4.48 -0.82 21.99
N ASP A 14 -3.50 0.04 21.74
CA ASP A 14 -3.16 0.46 20.38
C ASP A 14 -2.84 -0.75 19.49
N GLU A 15 -2.12 -1.74 20.01
CA GLU A 15 -1.79 -2.98 19.30
C GLU A 15 -3.04 -3.79 18.94
N GLN A 16 -4.01 -3.89 19.86
CA GLN A 16 -5.26 -4.61 19.59
C GLN A 16 -6.08 -3.90 18.49
N GLN A 17 -6.12 -2.57 18.53
CA GLN A 17 -6.81 -1.80 17.50
C GLN A 17 -6.12 -1.94 16.13
N VAL A 18 -4.78 -1.91 16.12
CA VAL A 18 -3.96 -2.15 14.92
C VAL A 18 -4.20 -3.53 14.35
N GLU A 19 -4.24 -4.58 15.17
CA GLU A 19 -4.51 -5.94 14.72
C GLU A 19 -5.89 -6.08 14.07
N VAL A 20 -6.93 -5.45 14.66
CA VAL A 20 -8.28 -5.41 14.07
C VAL A 20 -8.25 -4.70 12.71
N VAL A 21 -7.55 -3.57 12.61
CA VAL A 21 -7.43 -2.84 11.34
C VAL A 21 -6.74 -3.69 10.28
N ILE A 22 -5.61 -4.33 10.59
CA ILE A 22 -4.87 -5.19 9.66
C ILE A 22 -5.77 -6.35 9.16
N LYS A 23 -6.46 -7.04 10.08
CA LYS A 23 -7.36 -8.16 9.72
C LYS A 23 -8.57 -7.74 8.89
N SER A 24 -8.93 -6.45 8.92
CA SER A 24 -10.08 -5.92 8.19
C SER A 24 -9.79 -5.48 6.76
N LEU A 25 -8.52 -5.52 6.34
CA LEU A 25 -8.14 -5.05 5.02
C LEU A 25 -8.80 -5.89 3.91
N PRO A 26 -9.12 -5.27 2.76
CA PRO A 26 -9.66 -5.99 1.62
C PRO A 26 -8.74 -7.12 1.14
N LYS A 27 -9.31 -8.15 0.50
CA LYS A 27 -8.54 -9.29 -0.05
C LYS A 27 -7.43 -8.88 -1.02
N SER A 28 -7.59 -7.76 -1.73
CA SER A 28 -6.54 -7.22 -2.62
C SER A 28 -5.24 -6.82 -1.89
N TRP A 29 -5.29 -6.75 -0.56
CA TRP A 29 -4.18 -6.40 0.32
C TRP A 29 -3.71 -7.58 1.17
N GLU A 30 -4.06 -8.82 0.81
CA GLU A 30 -3.69 -10.02 1.57
C GLU A 30 -2.17 -10.12 1.84
N HIS A 31 -1.33 -9.73 0.88
CA HIS A 31 0.12 -9.68 1.09
C HIS A 31 0.52 -8.66 2.17
N MET A 32 -0.14 -7.51 2.21
CA MET A 32 0.08 -6.49 3.25
C MET A 32 -0.42 -6.96 4.61
N VAL A 33 -1.55 -7.69 4.66
CA VAL A 33 -2.05 -8.32 5.89
C VAL A 33 -1.00 -9.26 6.45
N VAL A 34 -0.46 -10.17 5.63
CA VAL A 34 0.60 -11.10 6.04
C VAL A 34 1.85 -10.33 6.50
N ASN A 35 2.31 -9.34 5.72
CA ASN A 35 3.52 -8.58 6.05
C ASN A 35 3.41 -7.81 7.37
N MET A 36 2.27 -7.17 7.64
CA MET A 36 2.08 -6.37 8.86
C MET A 36 1.79 -7.24 10.09
N THR A 37 1.08 -8.37 9.94
CA THR A 37 0.72 -9.24 11.07
C THR A 37 1.95 -9.88 11.74
N HIS A 38 2.99 -10.18 10.97
CA HIS A 38 4.22 -10.80 11.49
C HIS A 38 5.30 -9.76 11.87
N ASN A 39 5.02 -8.47 11.69
CA ASN A 39 5.97 -7.41 11.95
C ASN A 39 5.71 -6.77 13.32
N GLU A 40 6.52 -7.16 14.32
CA GLU A 40 6.42 -6.66 15.69
C GLU A 40 6.61 -5.13 15.83
N SER A 41 7.15 -4.46 14.80
CA SER A 41 7.28 -3.00 14.78
C SER A 41 5.98 -2.27 14.43
N VAL A 42 4.94 -2.97 13.96
CA VAL A 42 3.64 -2.40 13.61
C VAL A 42 2.75 -2.39 14.86
N LYS A 43 2.90 -1.33 15.68
CA LYS A 43 2.16 -1.17 16.94
C LYS A 43 1.18 -0.01 16.94
N THR A 44 1.37 0.96 16.04
CA THR A 44 0.54 2.15 15.93
C THR A 44 -0.05 2.30 14.53
N PHE A 45 -1.10 3.13 14.41
CA PHE A 45 -1.67 3.47 13.11
C PHE A 45 -0.68 4.17 12.19
N ASP A 46 0.26 4.96 12.72
CA ASP A 46 1.31 5.59 11.91
C ASP A 46 2.20 4.54 11.24
N ASN A 47 2.45 3.41 11.90
CA ASN A 47 3.20 2.32 11.28
C ASN A 47 2.42 1.69 10.12
N ILE A 48 1.10 1.53 10.27
CA ILE A 48 0.22 1.04 9.19
C ILE A 48 0.25 2.01 8.01
N VAL A 49 0.08 3.32 8.26
CA VAL A 49 0.08 4.36 7.22
C VAL A 49 1.40 4.32 6.43
N ARG A 50 2.54 4.30 7.11
CA ARG A 50 3.86 4.20 6.47
C ARG A 50 4.00 2.96 5.59
N HIS A 51 3.46 1.82 6.03
CA HIS A 51 3.47 0.59 5.23
C HIS A 51 2.66 0.74 3.93
N PHE A 52 1.52 1.45 3.97
CA PHE A 52 0.74 1.74 2.77
C PHE A 52 1.41 2.73 1.83
N GLU A 53 2.10 3.74 2.36
CA GLU A 53 2.88 4.70 1.57
C GLU A 53 3.98 3.99 0.79
N LEU A 54 4.78 3.16 1.47
CA LEU A 54 5.86 2.38 0.84
C LEU A 54 5.34 1.41 -0.23
N GLU A 55 4.21 0.76 0.02
CA GLU A 55 3.60 -0.16 -0.95
C GLU A 55 3.05 0.60 -2.16
N THR A 56 2.52 1.81 -1.94
CA THR A 56 2.09 2.69 -3.02
C THR A 56 3.26 3.13 -3.87
N GLU A 57 4.38 3.56 -3.26
CA GLU A 57 5.62 3.91 -3.97
C GLU A 57 6.16 2.72 -4.77
N ARG A 58 6.18 1.52 -4.19
CA ARG A 58 6.58 0.29 -4.88
C ARG A 58 5.75 0.05 -6.13
N LEU A 59 4.42 0.20 -6.02
CA LEU A 59 3.52 0.04 -7.16
C LEU A 59 3.72 1.15 -8.20
N MET A 60 4.01 2.39 -7.78
CA MET A 60 4.28 3.49 -8.70
C MET A 60 5.56 3.26 -9.51
N VAL A 61 6.63 2.76 -8.88
CA VAL A 61 7.91 2.45 -9.53
C VAL A 61 7.81 1.21 -10.41
N ALA A 62 7.00 0.22 -10.03
CA ALA A 62 6.81 -1.01 -10.78
C ALA A 62 5.90 -0.87 -12.01
N ARG A 63 5.17 0.25 -12.15
CA ARG A 63 4.45 0.53 -13.40
C ARG A 63 5.48 0.76 -14.52
N PRO A 64 5.40 0.04 -15.65
CA PRO A 64 6.19 0.37 -16.81
C PRO A 64 5.95 1.84 -17.14
N ILE A 65 7.02 2.60 -17.33
CA ILE A 65 6.93 3.97 -17.80
C ILE A 65 6.46 3.88 -19.26
N GLU A 66 5.15 3.75 -19.49
CA GLU A 66 4.54 3.83 -20.82
C GLU A 66 4.68 5.23 -21.45
N GLN A 67 5.32 6.17 -20.74
CA GLN A 67 5.54 7.54 -21.18
C GLN A 67 7.01 7.85 -21.56
N ALA A 68 7.89 6.85 -21.61
CA ALA A 68 9.27 7.04 -22.06
C ALA A 68 9.42 6.62 -23.54
N HIS A 69 9.42 7.62 -24.42
CA HIS A 69 9.80 7.58 -25.84
C HIS A 69 8.83 6.92 -26.85
N VAL A 70 7.78 7.66 -27.22
CA VAL A 70 7.38 7.72 -28.64
C VAL A 70 8.35 8.71 -29.32
N VAL A 71 9.51 8.23 -29.75
CA VAL A 71 10.29 8.91 -30.79
C VAL A 71 9.73 8.42 -32.11
N GLU A 72 8.89 9.22 -32.75
CA GLU A 72 8.58 9.05 -34.16
C GLU A 72 9.89 9.08 -34.95
N SER A 73 10.32 7.91 -35.43
CA SER A 73 11.41 7.80 -36.39
C SER A 73 10.94 8.39 -37.72
N ASN A 74 11.27 9.66 -37.95
CA ASN A 74 11.06 10.32 -39.24
C ASN A 74 11.95 9.63 -40.28
N SER A 75 11.34 8.79 -41.11
CA SER A 75 12.03 8.10 -42.20
C SER A 75 12.32 9.10 -43.32
N HIS A 76 13.48 9.75 -43.27
CA HIS A 76 14.00 10.52 -44.40
C HIS A 76 14.36 9.58 -45.55
N LYS A 77 13.47 9.56 -46.55
CA LYS A 77 13.65 8.90 -47.84
C LYS A 77 14.76 9.62 -48.61
N LEU A 78 15.99 9.11 -48.54
CA LEU A 78 17.05 9.44 -49.50
C LEU A 78 16.77 8.67 -50.79
N LEU A 79 16.32 9.37 -51.82
CA LEU A 79 16.41 8.94 -53.22
C LEU A 79 17.57 9.71 -53.84
N VAL A 80 18.63 8.99 -54.21
CA VAL A 80 19.61 9.40 -55.23
C VAL A 80 19.43 8.46 -56.41
#